data_AF-A0A356IL17-F1
#
_entry.id   AF-A0A356IL17-F1
#
_cell.length_a   1.000
_cell.length_b   1.000
_cell.length_c   1.000
_cell.angle_alpha   90.00
_cell.angle_beta   90.00
_cell.angle_gamma   90.00
#
_symmetry.space_group_name_H-M   'P 1'
#
loop_
_entity.id
_entity.type
_entity.pdbx_description
1 polymer ?
#
loop_
_entity_poly.entity_id
_entity_poly.type
_entity_poly.pdbx_seq_one_letter_code
_entity_poly.pdbx_strand_id
1 'polypeptide(L)'
;MLDYNAASANAKILAIHYANRIGDAELVQFMSGDLDIGSAELADRIIAGFWAMTDLAVEDHEQGKSVAGVDDIEFWMHKLFNKVYGYMVKNGYRSQWDQASSER
;
A
#
# COMPACT_ATOMS: atom_id res chain seq x y z
N MET A 1 5.22 3.33 -11.81
CA MET A 1 5.57 2.61 -10.56
C MET A 1 5.52 3.56 -9.36
N LEU A 2 5.50 3.05 -8.13
CA LEU A 2 5.66 3.87 -6.92
C LEU A 2 7.10 4.36 -6.78
N ASP A 3 7.27 5.65 -6.49
CA ASP A 3 8.58 6.24 -6.24
C ASP A 3 8.78 6.51 -4.73
N TYR A 4 9.95 6.17 -4.22
CA TYR A 4 10.34 6.32 -2.83
C TYR A 4 11.64 7.11 -2.72
N ASN A 5 11.64 8.05 -1.79
CA ASN A 5 12.80 8.85 -1.43
C ASN A 5 13.14 8.66 0.05
N ALA A 6 14.21 9.31 0.52
CA ALA A 6 14.64 9.22 1.92
C ALA A 6 13.51 9.54 2.91
N ALA A 7 12.64 10.50 2.59
CA ALA A 7 11.51 10.90 3.44
C ALA A 7 10.35 9.89 3.46
N SER A 8 10.40 8.84 2.63
CA SER A 8 9.37 7.79 2.56
C SER A 8 9.93 6.37 2.68
N ALA A 9 11.18 6.24 3.16
CA ALA A 9 11.84 4.94 3.34
C ALA A 9 11.05 4.03 4.29
N ASN A 10 10.56 4.55 5.42
CA ASN A 10 9.76 3.76 6.37
C ASN A 10 8.40 3.34 5.79
N ALA A 11 7.78 4.18 4.97
CA ALA A 11 6.57 3.79 4.24
C ALA A 11 6.85 2.61 3.28
N LYS A 12 8.01 2.59 2.61
CA LYS A 12 8.44 1.45 1.77
C LYS A 12 8.63 0.18 2.60
N ILE A 13 9.27 0.29 3.77
CA ILE A 13 9.48 -0.85 4.68
C ILE A 13 8.15 -1.49 5.06
N LEU A 14 7.18 -0.68 5.51
CA LEU A 14 5.84 -1.19 5.85
C LEU A 14 5.11 -1.75 4.63
N ALA A 15 5.19 -1.07 3.49
CA ALA A 15 4.55 -1.52 2.26
C ALA A 15 5.01 -2.94 1.87
N ILE A 16 6.32 -3.16 1.86
CA ILE A 16 6.93 -4.46 1.54
C ILE A 16 6.58 -5.48 2.62
N HIS A 17 6.63 -5.11 3.91
CA HIS A 17 6.32 -6.03 5.01
C HIS A 17 4.90 -6.60 4.90
N TYR A 18 3.89 -5.73 4.77
CA TYR A 18 2.50 -6.16 4.73
C TYR A 18 2.14 -6.83 3.40
N ALA A 19 2.69 -6.38 2.27
CA ALA A 19 2.52 -7.07 0.99
C ALA A 19 3.05 -8.51 1.05
N ASN A 20 4.22 -8.73 1.68
CA ASN A 20 4.76 -10.08 1.88
C ASN A 20 3.88 -10.94 2.80
N ARG A 21 3.24 -10.36 3.83
CA ARG A 21 2.30 -11.08 4.70
C ARG A 21 1.04 -11.53 3.96
N ILE A 22 0.59 -10.77 2.98
CA ILE A 22 -0.54 -11.14 2.11
C ILE A 22 -0.14 -12.27 1.15
N GLY A 23 1.11 -12.32 0.72
CA GLY A 23 1.63 -13.38 -0.15
C GLY A 23 1.32 -13.20 -1.63
N ASP A 24 0.96 -11.97 -2.05
CA ASP A 24 0.73 -11.62 -3.46
C ASP A 24 2.01 -11.02 -4.07
N ALA A 25 2.58 -11.71 -5.07
CA ALA A 25 3.83 -11.30 -5.70
C ALA A 25 3.70 -9.98 -6.49
N GLU A 26 2.58 -9.73 -7.17
CA GLU A 26 2.38 -8.50 -7.93
C GLU A 26 2.19 -7.31 -6.97
N LEU A 27 1.49 -7.54 -5.86
CA LEU A 27 1.38 -6.55 -4.78
C LEU A 27 2.76 -6.20 -4.21
N VAL A 28 3.60 -7.20 -3.92
CA VAL A 28 4.96 -6.97 -3.42
C VAL A 28 5.78 -6.17 -4.43
N GLN A 29 5.74 -6.52 -5.72
CA GLN A 29 6.48 -5.81 -6.75
C GLN A 29 5.99 -4.36 -6.90
N PHE A 30 4.68 -4.12 -6.89
CA PHE A 30 4.12 -2.77 -6.94
C PHE A 30 4.51 -1.94 -5.72
N MET A 31 4.36 -2.50 -4.51
CA MET A 31 4.72 -1.85 -3.24
C MET A 31 6.23 -1.64 -3.09
N SER A 32 7.05 -2.41 -3.79
CA SER A 32 8.50 -2.21 -3.86
C SER A 32 8.89 -1.08 -4.82
N GLY A 33 7.99 -0.68 -5.71
CA GLY A 33 8.25 0.26 -6.80
C GLY A 33 8.80 -0.38 -8.06
N ASP A 34 8.73 -1.71 -8.18
CA ASP A 34 9.33 -2.48 -9.29
C ASP A 34 8.31 -2.82 -10.39
N LEU A 35 7.02 -2.64 -10.12
CA LEU A 35 5.93 -2.89 -11.06
C LEU A 35 5.13 -1.62 -11.33
N ASP A 36 4.75 -1.42 -12.60
CA ASP A 36 3.74 -0.45 -13.01
C ASP A 36 2.42 -1.16 -13.31
N ILE A 37 1.30 -0.52 -13.00
CA ILE A 37 -0.01 -1.07 -13.29
C ILE A 37 -0.32 -0.80 -14.77
N GLY A 38 -0.52 -1.89 -15.53
CA GLY A 38 -0.81 -1.84 -16.97
C GLY A 38 -2.26 -2.14 -17.33
N SER A 39 -3.09 -2.56 -16.37
CA SER A 39 -4.49 -2.95 -16.63
C SER A 39 -5.40 -2.60 -15.46
N ALA A 40 -6.71 -2.53 -15.73
CA ALA A 40 -7.71 -2.28 -14.70
C ALA A 40 -7.78 -3.44 -13.69
N GLU A 41 -7.65 -4.68 -14.16
CA GLU A 41 -7.69 -5.87 -13.31
C GLU A 41 -6.53 -5.91 -12.32
N LEU A 42 -5.34 -5.49 -12.75
CA LEU A 42 -4.20 -5.34 -11.84
C LEU A 42 -4.43 -4.18 -10.87
N ALA A 43 -5.01 -3.06 -11.31
CA ALA A 43 -5.37 -1.96 -10.41
C ALA A 43 -6.31 -2.44 -9.29
N ASP A 44 -7.37 -3.17 -9.64
CA ASP A 44 -8.33 -3.71 -8.67
C ASP A 44 -7.65 -4.63 -7.66
N ARG A 45 -6.78 -5.54 -8.12
CA ARG A 45 -6.02 -6.44 -7.25
C ARG A 45 -5.10 -5.67 -6.30
N ILE A 46 -4.38 -4.67 -6.80
CA ILE A 46 -3.49 -3.84 -5.98
C ILE A 46 -4.27 -3.02 -4.95
N ILE A 47 -5.44 -2.49 -5.30
CA ILE A 47 -6.28 -1.71 -4.39
C ILE A 47 -6.83 -2.60 -3.27
N ALA A 48 -7.35 -3.78 -3.62
CA ALA A 48 -7.79 -4.77 -2.63
C ALA A 48 -6.63 -5.19 -1.71
N GLY A 49 -5.45 -5.44 -2.28
CA GLY A 49 -4.23 -5.74 -1.52
C GLY A 49 -3.83 -4.61 -0.57
N PHE A 50 -3.85 -3.35 -1.04
CA PHE A 50 -3.53 -2.19 -0.20
C PHE A 50 -4.47 -2.05 1.01
N TRP A 51 -5.76 -2.33 0.81
CA TRP A 51 -6.73 -2.32 1.89
C TRP A 51 -6.50 -3.43 2.91
N ALA A 52 -6.23 -4.65 2.45
CA ALA A 52 -5.82 -5.74 3.35
C ALA A 52 -4.53 -5.42 4.13
N MET A 53 -3.57 -4.70 3.53
CA MET A 53 -2.37 -4.23 4.24
C MET A 53 -2.72 -3.23 5.35
N THR A 54 -3.71 -2.36 5.12
CA THR A 54 -4.15 -1.37 6.10
C THR A 54 -4.79 -2.08 7.30
N ASP A 55 -5.58 -3.12 7.08
CA ASP A 55 -6.22 -3.87 8.17
C ASP A 55 -5.17 -4.55 9.06
N LEU A 56 -4.16 -5.21 8.45
CA LEU A 56 -3.03 -5.78 9.19
C LEU A 56 -2.23 -4.73 9.97
N ALA A 57 -2.07 -3.53 9.39
CA ALA A 57 -1.32 -2.46 10.02
C ALA A 57 -2.07 -1.85 11.22
N VAL A 58 -3.40 -1.76 11.15
CA VAL A 58 -4.23 -1.34 12.28
C VAL A 58 -4.10 -2.35 13.42
N GLU A 59 -4.22 -3.64 13.15
CA GLU A 59 -4.06 -4.68 14.18
C GLU A 59 -2.69 -4.62 14.87
N ASP A 60 -1.61 -4.45 14.10
CA ASP A 60 -0.26 -4.37 14.65
C ASP A 60 -0.04 -3.07 15.44
N HIS A 61 -0.62 -1.95 15.00
CA HIS A 61 -0.59 -0.68 15.71
C HIS A 61 -1.33 -0.76 17.05
N GLU A 62 -2.55 -1.31 17.08
CA GLU A 62 -3.34 -1.50 18.30
C GLU A 62 -2.65 -2.42 19.32
N GLN A 63 -1.83 -3.36 18.84
CA GLN A 63 -1.01 -4.24 19.67
C GLN A 63 0.31 -3.59 20.12
N GLY A 64 0.58 -2.34 19.73
CA GLY A 64 1.81 -1.62 20.08
C GLY A 64 3.06 -2.25 19.47
N LYS A 65 2.93 -2.94 18.33
CA LYS A 65 4.07 -3.57 17.66
C LYS A 65 4.92 -2.54 16.91
N SER A 66 6.19 -2.87 16.80
CA SER A 66 7.11 -2.24 15.85
C SER A 66 7.35 -3.20 14.69
N VAL A 67 7.35 -2.69 13.46
CA VAL A 67 7.61 -3.48 12.26
C VAL A 67 8.96 -3.09 11.69
N ALA A 68 9.95 -3.98 11.81
CA ALA A 68 11.31 -3.77 11.32
C ALA A 68 11.94 -2.45 11.80
N GLY A 69 11.64 -2.03 13.04
CA GLY A 69 12.14 -0.78 13.63
C GLY A 69 11.31 0.46 13.26
N VAL A 70 10.15 0.29 12.63
CA VAL A 70 9.18 1.35 12.38
C VAL A 70 8.08 1.28 13.44
N ASP A 71 8.05 2.27 14.33
CA ASP A 71 7.11 2.31 15.47
C ASP A 71 5.80 3.03 15.12
N ASP A 72 5.86 4.14 14.38
CA ASP A 72 4.68 4.94 14.03
C ASP A 72 3.98 4.40 12.78
N ILE A 73 3.43 3.18 12.92
CA ILE A 73 2.80 2.44 11.83
C ILE A 73 1.68 3.26 11.17
N GLU A 74 0.81 3.90 11.96
CA GLU A 74 -0.30 4.70 11.45
C GLU A 74 0.19 5.86 10.56
N PHE A 75 1.15 6.64 11.03
CA PHE A 75 1.71 7.76 10.26
C PHE A 75 2.29 7.30 8.92
N TRP A 76 3.08 6.22 8.94
CA TRP A 76 3.75 5.73 7.74
C TRP A 76 2.79 5.05 6.76
N MET A 77 1.74 4.38 7.25
CA MET A 77 0.65 3.88 6.41
C MET A 77 -0.16 5.02 5.80
N HIS A 78 -0.39 6.12 6.51
CA HIS A 78 -1.00 7.31 5.93
C HIS A 78 -0.12 7.96 4.84
N LYS A 79 1.21 7.97 5.02
CA LYS A 79 2.14 8.39 3.96
C LYS A 79 2.08 7.47 2.74
N LEU A 80 1.98 6.15 2.96
CA LEU A 80 1.83 5.18 1.90
C LEU A 80 0.49 5.37 1.15
N PHE A 81 -0.61 5.56 1.87
CA PHE A 81 -1.93 5.87 1.32
C PHE A 81 -1.86 7.00 0.31
N ASN A 82 -1.26 8.14 0.68
CA ASN A 82 -1.15 9.29 -0.21
C ASN A 82 -0.37 8.98 -1.50
N LYS A 83 0.65 8.12 -1.42
CA LYS A 83 1.42 7.67 -2.60
C LYS A 83 0.60 6.75 -3.48
N VAL A 84 -0.04 5.73 -2.91
CA VAL A 84 -0.84 4.76 -3.67
C VAL A 84 -2.03 5.45 -4.31
N TYR A 85 -2.80 6.24 -3.55
CA TYR A 85 -3.91 7.02 -4.07
C TYR A 85 -3.46 7.99 -5.17
N GLY A 86 -2.38 8.76 -4.93
CA GLY A 86 -1.84 9.68 -5.92
C GLY A 86 -1.40 8.97 -7.21
N TYR A 87 -0.81 7.78 -7.09
CA TYR A 87 -0.49 6.93 -8.23
C TYR A 87 -1.76 6.49 -8.98
N MET A 88 -2.77 5.98 -8.29
CA MET A 88 -4.01 5.49 -8.91
C MET A 88 -4.72 6.59 -9.68
N VAL A 89 -4.86 7.78 -9.09
CA VAL A 89 -5.49 8.93 -9.75
C VAL A 89 -4.68 9.37 -10.98
N LYS A 90 -3.35 9.49 -10.85
CA LYS A 90 -2.48 9.95 -11.94
C LYS A 90 -2.51 9.02 -13.16
N ASN A 91 -2.73 7.72 -12.95
CA ASN A 91 -2.74 6.70 -14.00
C ASN A 91 -4.14 6.31 -14.47
N GLY A 92 -5.19 7.04 -14.07
CA GLY A 92 -6.56 6.84 -14.57
C GLY A 92 -7.37 5.76 -13.84
N TYR A 93 -6.90 5.28 -12.68
CA TYR A 93 -7.55 4.25 -11.88
C TYR A 93 -8.43 4.81 -10.75
N ARG A 94 -8.88 6.06 -10.88
CA ARG A 94 -9.71 6.73 -9.85
C ARG A 94 -11.05 6.02 -9.65
N SER A 95 -11.67 5.52 -10.70
CA SER A 95 -12.95 4.79 -10.61
C SER A 95 -12.84 3.51 -9.78
N GLN A 96 -11.78 2.74 -9.98
CA GLN A 96 -11.48 1.52 -9.24
C GLN A 96 -11.27 1.82 -7.76
N TRP A 97 -10.53 2.90 -7.48
CA TRP A 97 -10.30 3.36 -6.12
C TRP A 97 -11.59 3.77 -5.42
N ASP A 98 -12.41 4.61 -6.07
CA ASP A 98 -13.67 5.11 -5.52
C ASP A 98 -14.65 3.94 -5.27
N GLN A 99 -14.73 2.99 -6.19
CA GLN A 99 -15.56 1.79 -6.05
C GLN A 99 -15.14 0.96 -4.83
N ALA A 100 -13.87 0.57 -4.75
CA ALA A 100 -13.36 -0.24 -3.63
C ALA A 100 -13.49 0.48 -2.28
N SER A 101 -13.41 1.81 -2.27
CA SER A 101 -13.57 2.61 -1.04
C SER A 101 -15.03 2.70 -0.58
N SER A 102 -15.99 2.62 -1.51
CA SER A 102 -17.42 2.69 -1.20
C SER A 102 -18.01 1.39 -0.64
N GLU A 103 -17.31 0.27 -0.86
CA GLU A 103 -17.69 -1.07 -0.41
C GLU A 103 -17.15 -1.41 0.99
N ARG A 104 -16.40 -0.49 1.61
CA ARG A 104 -15.89 -0.58 2.99
C ARG A 104 -16.81 0.14 3.98
#